data_AF-A0A926B0A8-F1
#
_entry.id   AF-A0A926B0A8-F1
#
_cell.length_a   1.000
_cell.length_b   1.000
_cell.length_c   1.000
_cell.angle_alpha   90.00
_cell.angle_beta   90.00
_cell.angle_gamma   90.00
#
_symmetry.space_group_name_H-M   'P 1'
#
loop_
_entity.id
_entity.type
_entity.pdbx_description
1 polymer ?
#
loop_
_entity_poly.entity_id
_entity_poly.type
_entity_poly.pdbx_seq_one_letter_code
_entity_poly.pdbx_strand_id
1 'polypeptide(L)'
;MNDTFDFQIYMAAIQRVARQVDPVLQVTQAGEDMCLVQYPGLSDQVWVKAAAEGEKFRVYKNRHSDPKPVYLDRISPVGEGFLSEILRNYVSEVGRPQV
;
A
#
# COMPACT_ATOMS: atom_id res chain seq x y z
N MET A 1 21.09 17.10 8.85
CA MET A 1 20.86 15.64 8.85
C MET A 1 20.13 15.34 7.56
N ASN A 2 20.76 14.63 6.62
CA ASN A 2 20.06 14.14 5.44
C ASN A 2 19.19 12.99 5.91
N ASP A 3 17.89 13.25 6.11
CA ASP A 3 16.87 12.24 6.36
C ASP A 3 16.63 11.52 5.01
N THR A 4 17.61 10.74 4.57
CA THR A 4 17.52 10.01 3.31
C THR A 4 16.37 9.02 3.43
N PHE A 5 15.33 9.19 2.62
CA PHE A 5 14.20 8.26 2.53
C PHE A 5 14.71 6.82 2.38
N ASP A 6 14.38 5.96 3.35
CA ASP A 6 14.70 4.53 3.31
C ASP A 6 13.47 3.73 2.86
N PHE A 7 13.52 3.30 1.60
CA PHE A 7 12.46 2.52 0.99
C PHE A 7 12.24 1.15 1.67
N GLN A 8 13.28 0.55 2.28
CA GLN A 8 13.13 -0.72 3.00
C GLN A 8 12.32 -0.53 4.28
N ILE A 9 12.54 0.57 5.01
CA ILE A 9 11.73 0.92 6.18
C ILE A 9 10.27 1.17 5.76
N TYR A 10 10.07 1.88 4.66
CA TYR A 10 8.74 2.13 4.10
C TYR A 10 8.02 0.82 3.71
N MET A 11 8.69 -0.07 2.98
CA MET A 11 8.15 -1.37 2.58
C MET A 11 7.83 -2.26 3.80
N ALA A 12 8.69 -2.27 4.82
CA ALA A 12 8.45 -3.02 6.05
C ALA A 12 7.19 -2.51 6.79
N ALA A 13 6.94 -1.20 6.77
CA ALA A 13 5.71 -0.63 7.32
C ALA A 13 4.46 -1.05 6.52
N ILE A 14 4.53 -1.05 5.18
CA ILE A 14 3.45 -1.58 4.32
C ILE A 14 3.19 -3.06 4.62
N GLN A 15 4.25 -3.88 4.72
CA GLN A 15 4.15 -5.29 5.06
C GLN A 15 3.47 -5.52 6.41
N ARG A 16 3.83 -4.73 7.42
CA ARG A 16 3.19 -4.81 8.73
C ARG A 16 1.69 -4.50 8.64
N VAL A 17 1.31 -3.43 7.95
CA VAL A 17 -0.10 -3.05 7.77
C VAL A 17 -0.87 -4.11 6.99
N ALA A 18 -0.32 -4.59 5.87
CA ALA A 18 -0.93 -5.64 5.07
C ALA A 18 -1.19 -6.90 5.91
N ARG A 19 -0.19 -7.35 6.68
CA ARG A 19 -0.31 -8.53 7.55
C ARG A 19 -1.32 -8.36 8.68
N GLN A 20 -1.51 -7.13 9.19
CA GLN A 20 -2.55 -6.81 10.18
C GLN A 20 -3.97 -6.84 9.58
N VAL A 21 -4.10 -6.53 8.29
CA VAL A 21 -5.38 -6.60 7.57
C VAL A 21 -5.72 -8.04 7.22
N ASP A 22 -4.80 -8.74 6.57
CA ASP A 22 -4.95 -10.15 6.22
C ASP A 22 -3.54 -10.77 6.04
N PRO A 23 -3.20 -11.84 6.78
CA PRO A 23 -1.87 -12.45 6.73
C PRO A 23 -1.53 -13.09 5.37
N VAL A 24 -2.51 -13.28 4.49
CA VAL A 24 -2.33 -13.86 3.15
C VAL A 24 -1.84 -12.81 2.14
N LEU A 25 -2.06 -11.52 2.39
CA LEU A 25 -1.59 -10.45 1.51
C LEU A 25 -0.07 -10.48 1.37
N GLN A 26 0.39 -10.42 0.13
CA GLN A 26 1.80 -10.32 -0.22
C GLN A 26 2.14 -8.90 -0.63
N VAL A 27 3.29 -8.43 -0.16
CA VAL A 27 3.87 -7.14 -0.56
C VAL A 27 5.15 -7.39 -1.32
N THR A 28 5.24 -6.89 -2.54
CA THR A 28 6.42 -7.00 -3.40
C THR A 28 6.89 -5.62 -3.85
N GLN A 29 8.20 -5.45 -4.02
CA GLN A 29 8.75 -4.24 -4.59
C GLN A 29 8.51 -4.23 -6.11
N ALA A 30 7.98 -3.12 -6.63
CA ALA A 30 7.63 -2.94 -8.04
C ALA A 30 8.37 -1.75 -8.69
N GLY A 31 9.32 -1.14 -7.98
CA GLY A 31 10.15 -0.02 -8.45
C GLY A 31 11.03 0.53 -7.33
N GLU A 32 11.73 1.62 -7.61
CA GLU A 32 12.57 2.31 -6.62
C GLU A 32 11.75 2.97 -5.50
N ASP A 33 10.52 3.38 -5.80
CA ASP A 33 9.61 4.09 -4.91
C ASP A 33 8.21 3.44 -4.86
N MET A 34 8.07 2.20 -5.32
CA MET A 34 6.76 1.56 -5.53
C MET A 34 6.70 0.16 -4.93
N CYS A 35 5.65 -0.10 -4.15
CA CYS A 35 5.28 -1.43 -3.67
C CYS A 35 3.97 -1.86 -4.31
N LEU A 36 3.81 -3.17 -4.44
CA LEU A 36 2.58 -3.83 -4.81
C LEU A 36 2.07 -4.65 -3.63
N VAL A 37 0.78 -4.57 -3.33
CA VAL A 37 0.09 -5.40 -2.36
C VAL A 37 -0.96 -6.20 -3.11
N GLN A 38 -0.94 -7.53 -2.94
CA GLN A 38 -1.84 -8.42 -3.67
C GLN A 38 -2.25 -9.63 -2.85
N TYR A 39 -3.42 -10.18 -3.19
CA TYR A 39 -3.83 -11.50 -2.76
C TYR A 39 -3.22 -12.55 -3.71
N PRO A 40 -2.45 -13.53 -3.21
CA PRO A 40 -1.82 -14.54 -4.06
C PRO A 40 -2.84 -15.31 -4.90
N GLY A 41 -2.57 -15.42 -6.20
CA GLY A 41 -3.43 -16.13 -7.15
C GLY A 41 -4.55 -15.30 -7.75
N LEU A 42 -4.73 -14.04 -7.35
CA LEU A 42 -5.68 -13.10 -7.96
C LEU A 42 -4.95 -12.08 -8.83
N SER A 43 -5.61 -11.63 -9.90
CA SER A 43 -5.02 -10.66 -10.85
C SER A 43 -5.08 -9.21 -10.36
N ASP A 44 -5.95 -8.89 -9.41
CA ASP A 44 -6.08 -7.54 -8.88
C ASP A 44 -4.99 -7.20 -7.88
N GLN A 45 -4.47 -5.98 -7.95
CA GLN A 45 -3.31 -5.54 -7.16
C GLN A 45 -3.46 -4.09 -6.72
N VAL A 46 -3.13 -3.81 -5.46
CA VAL A 46 -3.05 -2.45 -4.91
C VAL A 46 -1.61 -1.97 -5.02
N TRP A 47 -1.40 -0.81 -5.63
CA TRP A 47 -0.08 -0.19 -5.77
C TRP A 47 0.07 0.90 -4.72
N VAL A 48 1.21 0.92 -4.04
CA VAL A 48 1.52 1.89 -3.00
C VAL A 48 2.84 2.56 -3.37
N LYS A 49 2.75 3.82 -3.81
CA LYS A 49 3.89 4.63 -4.21
C LYS A 49 4.34 5.52 -3.07
N ALA A 50 5.60 5.42 -2.67
CA ALA A 50 6.24 6.38 -1.79
C ALA A 50 6.25 7.78 -2.44
N ALA A 51 6.24 8.81 -1.60
CA ALA A 51 6.34 10.19 -2.05
C ALA A 51 7.64 10.82 -1.55
N ALA A 52 8.03 11.93 -2.15
CA ALA A 52 9.16 12.71 -1.66
C ALA A 52 8.87 13.29 -0.26
N GLU A 53 9.93 13.72 0.43
CA GLU A 53 9.83 14.35 1.74
C GLU A 53 8.80 15.51 1.72
N GLY A 54 7.86 15.52 2.66
CA GLY A 54 6.76 16.50 2.69
C GLY A 54 5.66 16.31 1.63
N GLU A 55 5.62 15.19 0.89
CA GLU A 55 4.54 14.86 -0.06
C GLU A 55 3.72 13.64 0.36
N LYS A 56 2.49 13.52 -0.17
CA LYS A 56 1.53 12.45 0.13
C LYS A 56 1.84 11.15 -0.61
N PHE A 57 2.01 10.00 0.08
CA PHE A 57 2.12 8.69 -0.59
C PHE A 57 0.86 8.34 -1.39
N ARG A 58 0.99 7.61 -2.49
CA ARG A 58 -0.15 7.41 -3.41
C ARG A 58 -0.56 5.96 -3.43
N VAL A 59 -1.86 5.71 -3.34
CA VAL A 59 -2.41 4.35 -3.43
C VAL A 59 -3.30 4.23 -4.65
N TYR A 60 -3.04 3.22 -5.46
CA TYR A 60 -3.78 2.91 -6.68
C TYR A 60 -4.42 1.53 -6.50
N LYS A 61 -5.72 1.42 -6.72
CA LYS A 61 -6.44 0.13 -6.59
C LYS A 61 -6.14 -0.83 -7.76
N ASN A 62 -5.70 -0.28 -8.88
CA ASN A 62 -5.17 -0.98 -10.05
C ASN A 62 -4.27 -0.03 -10.85
N ARG A 63 -3.50 -0.54 -11.82
CA ARG A 63 -2.55 0.25 -12.63
C ARG A 63 -3.20 1.37 -13.45
N HIS A 64 -4.51 1.29 -13.69
CA HIS A 64 -5.28 2.22 -14.53
C HIS A 64 -6.21 3.13 -13.74
N SER A 65 -6.28 2.99 -12.41
CA SER A 65 -7.18 3.73 -11.54
C SER A 65 -6.57 5.07 -11.18
N ASP A 66 -7.41 6.09 -11.08
CA ASP A 66 -6.99 7.38 -10.56
C ASP A 66 -6.39 7.21 -9.15
N PRO A 67 -5.23 7.83 -8.87
CA PRO A 67 -4.61 7.76 -7.55
C PRO A 67 -5.58 8.29 -6.50
N LYS A 68 -5.86 7.50 -5.46
CA LYS A 68 -6.46 8.07 -4.25
C LYS A 68 -5.37 8.91 -3.56
N PRO A 69 -5.66 10.17 -3.17
CA PRO A 69 -4.69 11.02 -2.49
C PRO A 69 -4.49 10.55 -1.05
N VAL A 70 -3.23 10.33 -0.60
CA VAL A 70 -3.00 9.82 0.76
C VAL A 70 -1.78 10.42 1.45
N TYR A 71 -2.00 10.98 2.64
CA TYR A 71 -1.11 11.54 3.67
C TYR A 71 0.44 11.52 3.55
N LEU A 72 1.03 12.55 4.17
CA LEU A 72 2.42 13.00 4.00
C LEU A 72 3.50 12.02 4.48
N ASP A 73 4.50 11.81 3.62
CA ASP A 73 5.92 11.47 3.77
C ASP A 73 6.24 10.14 4.47
N ARG A 74 5.69 9.96 5.67
CA ARG A 74 5.88 8.75 6.48
C ARG A 74 4.55 8.01 6.59
N ILE A 75 4.63 6.69 6.67
CA ILE A 75 3.53 5.88 7.21
C ILE A 75 3.42 6.21 8.71
N SER A 76 2.87 7.38 9.00
CA SER A 76 2.43 7.80 10.32
C SER A 76 1.24 6.95 10.73
N PRO A 77 0.84 6.95 12.02
CA PRO A 77 -0.35 6.21 12.46
C PRO A 77 -1.62 6.51 11.64
N VAL A 78 -1.74 7.75 11.13
CA VAL A 78 -2.82 8.16 10.22
C VAL A 78 -2.70 7.50 8.84
N GLY A 79 -1.48 7.45 8.28
CA GLY A 79 -1.19 6.74 7.03
C GLY A 79 -1.44 5.23 7.13
N GLU A 80 -1.10 4.63 8.27
CA GLU A 80 -1.39 3.20 8.53
C GLU A 80 -2.87 2.90 8.56
N GLY A 81 -3.66 3.72 9.27
CA GLY A 81 -5.10 3.55 9.35
C GLY A 81 -5.75 3.63 7.97
N PHE A 82 -5.34 4.61 7.16
CA PHE A 82 -5.83 4.75 5.80
C PHE A 82 -5.43 3.57 4.90
N LEU A 83 -4.16 3.16 4.92
CA LEU A 83 -3.69 2.02 4.14
C LEU A 83 -4.45 0.75 4.56
N SER A 84 -4.67 0.56 5.86
CA SER A 84 -5.46 -0.53 6.39
C SER A 84 -6.88 -0.53 5.84
N GLU A 85 -7.53 0.64 5.75
CA GLU A 85 -8.88 0.77 5.20
C GLU A 85 -8.92 0.41 3.71
N ILE A 86 -7.97 0.90 2.90
CA ILE A 86 -7.89 0.51 1.49
C ILE A 86 -7.69 -0.99 1.34
N LEU A 87 -6.75 -1.57 2.09
CA LEU A 87 -6.46 -3.00 1.99
C LEU A 87 -7.63 -3.86 2.46
N ARG A 88 -8.36 -3.45 3.51
CA ARG A 88 -9.61 -4.13 3.93
C ARG A 88 -10.67 -4.11 2.85
N ASN A 89 -10.85 -2.95 2.20
CA ASN A 89 -11.78 -2.83 1.09
C ASN A 89 -11.36 -3.71 -0.09
N TYR A 90 -10.07 -3.72 -0.43
CA TYR A 90 -9.51 -4.61 -1.46
C TYR A 90 -9.76 -6.08 -1.12
N VAL A 91 -9.43 -6.54 0.09
CA VAL A 91 -9.69 -7.91 0.55
C VAL A 91 -11.19 -8.25 0.48
N SER A 92 -12.06 -7.33 0.89
CA SER A 92 -13.52 -7.54 0.77
C SER A 92 -14.00 -7.57 -0.68
N GLU A 93 -13.36 -6.87 -1.60
CA GLU A 93 -13.72 -6.87 -3.03
C GLU A 93 -13.29 -8.19 -3.69
N VAL A 94 -12.08 -8.66 -3.42
CA VAL A 94 -11.53 -9.88 -4.03
C VAL A 94 -11.97 -11.17 -3.33
N GLY A 95 -12.24 -11.10 -2.02
CA GLY A 95 -12.72 -12.22 -1.20
C GLY A 95 -14.24 -12.43 -1.25
N ARG A 96 -14.98 -11.53 -1.91
CA ARG A 96 -16.37 -11.78 -2.31
C ARG A 96 -16.36 -12.37 -3.72
N PRO A 97 -16.49 -13.70 -3.89
CA PRO A 97 -16.96 -14.21 -5.17
C PRO A 97 -18.30 -13.52 -5.41
N GLN A 98 -18.43 -12.77 -6.51
CA GLN A 98 -19.72 -12.24 -6.93
C GLN A 98 -20.69 -13.43 -6.99
N VAL A 99 -21.64 -13.47 -6.06
CA VAL A 99 -22.84 -14.31 -6.12
C VAL A 99 -23.81 -13.70 -7.11
#